data_AF-A0A534QND0-F1
#
_entry.id   AF-A0A534QND0-F1
#
_cell.length_a   1.000
_cell.length_b   1.000
_cell.length_c   1.000
_cell.angle_alpha   90.00
_cell.angle_beta   90.00
_cell.angle_gamma   90.00
#
_symmetry.space_group_name_H-M   'P 1'
#
loop_
_entity.id
_entity.type
_entity.pdbx_description
1 polymer ?
#
loop_
_entity_poly.entity_id
_entity_poly.type
_entity_poly.pdbx_seq_one_letter_code
_entity_poly.pdbx_strand_id
1 'polypeptide(L)'
;MSRARALVSGLVLMLAASSRAAEVDAPGVRRLLALLDGVAQEYGEAFGDDGALARPLELEEARLLLGDARDQGERLDQKPADLERQLAVLGEAIENRAPAAAVAGRVRAIRAGLEDATGIGEDVFPLARPSPARGQAIFRASCAGCHGERGAGDGPDAAGLEPKPRDFTDPAFMRQETPAD
;
A
#
# COMPACT_ATOMS: atom_id res chain seq x y z
N MET A 1 45.55 13.80 -69.52
CA MET A 1 45.19 12.67 -68.63
C MET A 1 45.81 13.03 -67.28
N SER A 2 45.12 13.41 -66.22
CA SER A 2 44.12 12.65 -65.46
C SER A 2 43.36 13.60 -64.51
N ARG A 3 42.08 13.31 -64.26
CA ARG A 3 41.19 13.99 -63.30
C ARG A 3 41.13 13.20 -61.98
N ALA A 4 40.55 13.84 -60.95
CA ALA A 4 39.82 13.25 -59.81
C ALA A 4 40.66 12.72 -58.64
N ARG A 5 40.25 12.78 -57.37
CA ARG A 5 39.05 13.29 -56.65
C ARG A 5 39.45 13.35 -55.16
N ALA A 6 39.14 14.44 -54.46
CA ALA A 6 39.24 14.48 -53.00
C ALA A 6 38.04 13.72 -52.39
N LEU A 7 38.30 12.68 -51.61
CA LEU A 7 37.30 11.94 -50.83
C LEU A 7 37.20 12.58 -49.44
N VAL A 8 36.09 13.27 -49.18
CA VAL A 8 35.71 13.71 -47.84
C VAL A 8 34.87 12.57 -47.24
N SER A 9 35.45 11.76 -46.35
CA SER A 9 34.69 10.79 -45.56
C SER A 9 33.99 11.51 -44.42
N GLY A 10 32.69 11.72 -44.55
CA GLY A 10 31.82 12.16 -43.46
C GLY A 10 31.56 11.00 -42.49
N LEU A 11 32.10 11.11 -41.27
CA LEU A 11 31.75 10.24 -40.15
C LEU A 11 30.41 10.73 -39.58
N VAL A 12 29.31 10.08 -39.95
CA VAL A 12 28.00 10.30 -39.33
C VAL A 12 27.98 9.57 -38.00
N LEU A 13 28.19 10.30 -36.91
CA LEU A 13 28.03 9.81 -35.54
C LEU A 13 26.52 9.70 -35.24
N MET A 14 25.95 8.52 -35.43
CA MET A 14 24.58 8.21 -34.99
C MET A 14 24.55 8.20 -33.45
N LEU A 15 24.10 9.29 -32.84
CA LEU A 15 23.71 9.30 -31.42
C LEU A 15 22.45 8.44 -31.27
N ALA A 16 22.61 7.20 -30.86
CA ALA A 16 21.50 6.40 -30.37
C ALA A 16 21.05 6.98 -29.02
N ALA A 17 19.97 7.76 -29.03
CA ALA A 17 19.27 8.13 -27.81
C ALA A 17 18.65 6.87 -27.21
N SER A 18 19.31 6.27 -26.21
CA SER A 18 18.71 5.22 -25.41
C SER A 18 17.56 5.82 -24.61
N SER A 19 16.32 5.63 -25.07
CA SER A 19 15.14 5.86 -24.25
C SER A 19 15.21 4.89 -23.08
N ARG A 20 15.59 5.36 -21.89
CA ARG A 20 15.22 4.65 -20.67
C ARG A 20 13.70 4.66 -20.63
N ALA A 21 13.07 3.51 -20.84
CA ALA A 21 11.68 3.35 -20.44
C ALA A 21 11.61 3.77 -18.96
N ALA A 22 10.62 4.61 -18.62
CA ALA A 22 10.40 4.98 -17.22
C ALA A 22 10.27 3.69 -16.41
N GLU A 23 11.13 3.54 -15.40
CA GLU A 23 11.13 2.38 -14.53
C GLU A 23 9.86 2.44 -13.69
N VAL A 24 9.11 1.34 -13.64
CA VAL A 24 7.86 1.27 -12.88
C VAL A 24 8.19 1.43 -11.39
N ASP A 25 7.55 2.37 -10.69
CA ASP A 25 7.70 2.54 -9.23
C ASP A 25 7.03 1.39 -8.48
N ALA A 26 7.69 0.23 -8.45
CA ALA A 26 7.14 -0.97 -7.84
C ALA A 26 6.82 -0.82 -6.34
N PRO A 27 7.69 -0.21 -5.51
CA PRO A 27 7.34 0.07 -4.12
C PRO A 27 6.10 0.95 -3.98
N GLY A 28 6.00 2.01 -4.80
CA GLY A 28 4.86 2.91 -4.74
C GLY A 28 3.55 2.26 -5.16
N VAL A 29 3.55 1.44 -6.21
CA VAL A 29 2.38 0.69 -6.65
C VAL A 29 1.93 -0.30 -5.58
N ARG A 30 2.86 -1.06 -4.99
CA ARG A 30 2.55 -2.00 -3.91
C ARG A 30 2.00 -1.31 -2.67
N ARG A 31 2.53 -0.13 -2.32
CA ARG A 31 1.98 0.68 -1.23
C ARG A 31 0.54 1.09 -1.51
N LEU A 32 0.23 1.50 -2.74
CA LEU A 32 -1.14 1.86 -3.13
C LEU A 32 -2.09 0.65 -3.08
N LEU A 33 -1.65 -0.52 -3.57
CA LEU A 33 -2.45 -1.75 -3.47
C LEU A 33 -2.77 -2.11 -2.02
N ALA A 34 -1.77 -2.06 -1.12
CA ALA A 34 -1.97 -2.34 0.30
C ALA A 34 -2.90 -1.32 0.99
N LEU A 35 -2.78 -0.03 0.65
CA LEU A 35 -3.68 1.00 1.16
C LEU A 35 -5.13 0.74 0.74
N LEU A 36 -5.35 0.33 -0.51
CA LEU A 36 -6.67 0.01 -1.04
C LEU A 36 -7.30 -1.20 -0.34
N ASP A 37 -6.51 -2.21 0.00
CA ASP A 37 -6.99 -3.36 0.76
C ASP A 37 -7.38 -2.99 2.19
N GLY A 38 -6.55 -2.17 2.86
CA GLY A 38 -6.92 -1.60 4.15
C GLY A 38 -8.23 -0.81 4.09
N VAL A 39 -8.45 0.02 3.05
CA VAL A 39 -9.73 0.73 2.87
C VAL A 39 -10.92 -0.24 2.84
N ALA A 40 -10.82 -1.36 2.11
CA ALA A 40 -11.92 -2.32 2.02
C ALA A 40 -12.17 -3.07 3.34
N GLN A 41 -11.10 -3.42 4.05
CA GLN A 41 -11.16 -4.12 5.34
C GLN A 41 -11.80 -3.23 6.40
N GLU A 42 -11.22 -2.06 6.66
CA GLU A 42 -11.70 -1.13 7.69
C GLU A 42 -13.14 -0.66 7.40
N TYR A 43 -13.45 -0.39 6.13
CA TYR A 43 -14.82 -0.04 5.76
C TYR A 43 -15.79 -1.21 5.97
N GLY A 44 -15.35 -2.45 5.75
CA GLY A 44 -16.17 -3.64 6.00
C GLY A 44 -16.45 -3.83 7.48
N GLU A 45 -15.42 -3.69 8.33
CA GLU A 45 -15.53 -3.83 9.79
C GLU A 45 -16.34 -2.73 10.46
N ALA A 46 -16.46 -1.57 9.81
CA ALA A 46 -17.27 -0.47 10.30
C ALA A 46 -18.75 -0.84 10.47
N PHE A 47 -19.28 -1.78 9.68
CA PHE A 47 -20.70 -2.13 9.65
C PHE A 47 -20.98 -3.52 10.22
N GLY A 48 -22.10 -3.65 10.95
CA GLY A 48 -22.62 -4.95 11.36
C GLY A 48 -23.28 -5.71 10.20
N ASP A 49 -23.66 -6.96 10.45
CA ASP A 49 -24.34 -7.83 9.46
C ASP A 49 -25.68 -7.25 8.95
N ASP A 50 -26.31 -6.38 9.75
CA ASP A 50 -27.54 -5.66 9.42
C ASP A 50 -27.29 -4.39 8.57
N GLY A 51 -26.03 -4.09 8.26
CA GLY A 51 -25.60 -2.89 7.55
C GLY A 51 -25.62 -1.62 8.40
N ALA A 52 -25.87 -1.71 9.71
CA ALA A 52 -25.78 -0.57 10.61
C ALA A 52 -24.31 -0.24 10.89
N LEU A 53 -23.99 1.05 11.04
CA LEU A 53 -22.66 1.48 11.46
C LEU A 53 -22.43 1.04 12.93
N ALA A 54 -21.63 -0.01 13.11
CA ALA A 54 -21.35 -0.64 14.39
C ALA A 54 -20.04 -0.14 15.02
N ARG A 55 -19.04 0.18 14.20
CA ARG A 55 -17.70 0.59 14.63
C ARG A 55 -17.30 1.88 13.91
N PRO A 56 -17.65 3.06 14.47
CA PRO A 56 -17.39 4.34 13.80
C PRO A 56 -15.91 4.67 13.59
N LEU A 57 -15.01 4.07 14.38
CA LEU A 57 -13.56 4.27 14.24
C LEU A 57 -13.03 3.64 12.95
N GLU A 58 -13.45 2.42 12.60
CA GLU A 58 -13.00 1.77 11.36
C GLU A 58 -13.46 2.55 10.11
N LEU A 59 -14.63 3.20 10.16
CA LEU A 59 -15.05 4.09 9.07
C LEU A 59 -14.12 5.30 8.93
N GLU A 60 -13.63 5.86 10.04
CA GLU A 60 -12.67 6.96 10.01
C GLU A 60 -11.30 6.49 9.51
N GLU A 61 -10.87 5.28 9.90
CA GLU A 61 -9.64 4.68 9.41
C GLU A 61 -9.69 4.42 7.90
N ALA A 62 -10.80 3.88 7.39
CA ALA A 62 -11.02 3.71 5.96
C ALA A 62 -10.91 5.03 5.18
N ARG A 63 -11.35 6.16 5.75
CA ARG A 63 -11.21 7.49 5.14
C ARG A 63 -9.76 7.97 5.12
N LEU A 64 -9.04 7.77 6.22
CA LEU A 64 -7.62 8.12 6.32
C LEU A 64 -6.80 7.33 5.31
N LEU A 65 -7.00 6.02 5.24
CA LEU A 65 -6.35 5.13 4.28
C LEU A 65 -6.67 5.52 2.83
N LEU A 66 -7.91 5.93 2.54
CA LEU A 66 -8.27 6.44 1.21
C LEU A 66 -7.57 7.77 0.89
N GLY A 67 -7.40 8.64 1.89
CA GLY A 67 -6.60 9.86 1.77
C GLY A 67 -5.17 9.53 1.34
N ASP A 68 -4.51 8.63 2.07
CA ASP A 68 -3.17 8.15 1.76
C ASP A 68 -3.08 7.48 0.38
N ALA A 69 -4.12 6.73 -0.02
CA ALA A 69 -4.19 6.09 -1.33
C ALA A 69 -4.24 7.12 -2.46
N ARG A 70 -4.99 8.21 -2.30
CA ARG A 70 -5.05 9.31 -3.27
C ARG A 70 -3.69 9.99 -3.42
N ASP A 71 -3.11 10.36 -2.29
CA ASP A 71 -1.77 10.93 -2.18
C ASP A 71 -0.72 10.06 -2.87
N GLN A 72 -0.76 8.75 -2.65
CA GLN A 72 0.16 7.80 -3.27
C GLN A 72 -0.12 7.68 -4.78
N GLY A 73 -1.39 7.61 -5.19
CA GLY A 73 -1.79 7.58 -6.59
C GLY A 73 -1.28 8.78 -7.38
N GLU A 74 -1.35 9.99 -6.81
CA GLU A 74 -0.86 11.22 -7.43
C GLU A 74 0.64 11.16 -7.75
N ARG A 75 1.44 10.53 -6.88
CA ARG A 75 2.91 10.41 -7.01
C ARG A 75 3.35 9.37 -8.04
N LEU A 76 2.48 8.47 -8.46
CA LEU A 76 2.82 7.43 -9.43
C LEU A 76 2.90 7.98 -10.86
N ASP A 77 4.03 7.74 -11.53
CA ASP A 77 4.21 8.10 -12.94
C ASP A 77 3.45 7.15 -13.89
N GLN A 78 3.47 5.85 -13.58
CA GLN A 78 2.78 4.80 -14.35
C GLN A 78 1.57 4.30 -13.58
N LYS A 79 0.39 4.59 -14.11
CA LYS A 79 -0.91 4.27 -13.50
C LYS A 79 -2.03 4.30 -14.56
N PRO A 80 -3.19 3.68 -14.29
CA PRO A 80 -4.38 3.86 -15.10
C PRO A 80 -4.73 5.35 -15.23
N ALA A 81 -5.07 5.79 -16.45
CA ALA A 81 -5.39 7.20 -16.73
C ALA A 81 -6.62 7.73 -15.98
N ASP A 82 -7.41 6.84 -15.39
CA ASP A 82 -8.59 7.19 -14.61
C ASP A 82 -8.51 6.84 -13.13
N LEU A 83 -7.33 6.48 -12.62
CA LEU A 83 -7.12 6.11 -11.23
C LEU A 83 -7.69 7.17 -10.27
N GLU A 84 -7.36 8.44 -10.46
CA GLU A 84 -7.80 9.54 -9.59
C GLU A 84 -9.33 9.68 -9.59
N ARG A 85 -9.96 9.51 -10.76
CA ARG A 85 -11.42 9.52 -10.87
C ARG A 85 -12.02 8.32 -10.12
N GLN A 86 -11.44 7.13 -10.24
CA GLN A 86 -11.94 5.94 -9.54
C GLN A 86 -11.80 6.10 -8.02
N LEU A 87 -10.69 6.67 -7.52
CA LEU A 87 -10.48 6.98 -6.10
C LEU A 87 -11.42 8.07 -5.57
N ALA A 88 -11.77 9.06 -6.40
CA ALA A 88 -12.80 10.05 -6.06
C ALA A 88 -14.17 9.38 -5.87
N VAL A 89 -14.58 8.55 -6.84
CA VAL A 89 -15.84 7.81 -6.81
C VAL A 89 -15.89 6.81 -5.64
N LEU A 90 -14.76 6.17 -5.31
CA LEU A 90 -14.65 5.32 -4.13
C LEU A 90 -14.94 6.11 -2.85
N GLY A 91 -14.36 7.30 -2.70
CA GLY A 91 -14.64 8.17 -1.55
C GLY A 91 -16.07 8.65 -1.49
N GLU A 92 -16.69 9.01 -2.63
CA GLU A 92 -18.12 9.32 -2.65
C GLU A 92 -18.97 8.13 -2.19
N ALA A 93 -18.59 6.90 -2.56
CA ALA A 93 -19.30 5.69 -2.10
C ALA A 93 -19.15 5.50 -0.57
N ILE A 94 -17.96 5.74 -0.02
CA ILE A 94 -17.70 5.67 1.43
C ILE A 94 -18.51 6.74 2.18
N GLU A 95 -18.50 7.99 1.71
CA GLU A 95 -19.23 9.08 2.36
C GLU A 95 -20.74 8.88 2.32
N ASN A 96 -21.26 8.32 1.22
CA ASN A 96 -22.67 7.96 1.09
C ASN A 96 -23.04 6.65 1.81
N ARG A 97 -22.10 6.03 2.53
CA ARG A 97 -22.26 4.76 3.24
C ARG A 97 -22.86 3.66 2.35
N ALA A 98 -22.33 3.54 1.13
CA ALA A 98 -22.74 2.50 0.20
C ALA A 98 -22.54 1.10 0.82
N PRO A 99 -23.27 0.07 0.35
CA PRO A 99 -23.09 -1.30 0.84
C PRO A 99 -21.61 -1.73 0.80
N ALA A 100 -21.12 -2.38 1.86
CA ALA A 100 -19.72 -2.81 1.97
C ALA A 100 -19.26 -3.65 0.77
N ALA A 101 -20.12 -4.53 0.26
CA ALA A 101 -19.85 -5.31 -0.94
C ALA A 101 -19.61 -4.46 -2.20
N ALA A 102 -20.29 -3.31 -2.32
CA ALA A 102 -20.11 -2.38 -3.44
C ALA A 102 -18.79 -1.62 -3.32
N VAL A 103 -18.41 -1.18 -2.11
CA VAL A 103 -17.11 -0.54 -1.83
C VAL A 103 -15.97 -1.51 -2.13
N ALA A 104 -16.04 -2.74 -1.59
CA ALA A 104 -15.07 -3.79 -1.87
C ALA A 104 -14.98 -4.13 -3.37
N GLY A 105 -16.11 -4.12 -4.09
CA GLY A 105 -16.13 -4.28 -5.54
C GLY A 105 -15.36 -3.19 -6.30
N ARG A 106 -15.49 -1.94 -5.86
CA ARG A 106 -14.74 -0.81 -6.44
C ARG A 106 -13.25 -0.90 -6.15
N VAL A 107 -12.89 -1.24 -4.91
CA VAL A 107 -11.48 -1.48 -4.53
C VAL A 107 -10.85 -2.55 -5.40
N ARG A 108 -11.50 -3.71 -5.55
CA ARG A 108 -11.01 -4.79 -6.43
C ARG A 108 -10.82 -4.34 -7.89
N ALA A 109 -11.73 -3.53 -8.41
CA ALA A 109 -11.63 -3.00 -9.77
C ALA A 109 -10.44 -2.05 -9.95
N ILE A 110 -10.21 -1.15 -8.98
CA ILE A 110 -9.06 -0.23 -8.99
C ILE A 110 -7.75 -1.02 -8.94
N ARG A 111 -7.67 -2.00 -8.04
CA ARG A 111 -6.50 -2.88 -7.91
C ARG A 111 -6.20 -3.62 -9.20
N ALA A 112 -7.20 -4.27 -9.79
CA ALA A 112 -7.03 -4.96 -11.08
C ALA A 112 -6.51 -4.02 -12.17
N GLY A 113 -7.04 -2.79 -12.24
CA GLY A 113 -6.55 -1.79 -13.19
C GLY A 113 -5.09 -1.39 -12.95
N LEU A 114 -4.66 -1.24 -11.69
CA LEU A 114 -3.27 -0.97 -11.34
C LEU A 114 -2.35 -2.12 -11.74
N GLU A 115 -2.74 -3.36 -11.45
CA GLU A 115 -1.97 -4.56 -11.83
C GLU A 115 -1.86 -4.67 -13.36
N ASP A 116 -2.96 -4.47 -14.10
CA ASP A 116 -2.98 -4.49 -15.56
C ASP A 116 -2.08 -3.41 -16.18
N ALA A 117 -2.07 -2.20 -15.60
CA ALA A 117 -1.31 -1.08 -16.12
C ALA A 117 0.20 -1.14 -15.80
N THR A 118 0.57 -1.80 -14.70
CA THR A 118 1.94 -1.74 -14.15
C THR A 118 2.66 -3.09 -14.17
N GLY A 119 1.92 -4.20 -14.29
CA GLY A 119 2.42 -5.56 -14.17
C GLY A 119 2.81 -5.95 -12.74
N ILE A 120 2.53 -5.11 -11.75
CA ILE A 120 2.89 -5.34 -10.35
C ILE A 120 1.63 -5.73 -9.58
N GLY A 121 1.58 -6.99 -9.16
CA GLY A 121 0.61 -7.47 -8.18
C GLY A 121 1.02 -7.12 -6.74
N GLU A 122 0.09 -7.32 -5.82
CA GLU A 122 0.41 -7.27 -4.40
C GLU A 122 1.38 -8.41 -4.03
N ASP A 123 2.48 -8.09 -3.33
CA ASP A 123 3.44 -9.12 -2.90
C ASP A 123 2.79 -10.01 -1.84
N VAL A 124 2.50 -11.26 -2.22
CA VAL A 124 1.99 -12.28 -1.31
C VAL A 124 3.16 -12.80 -0.48
N PHE A 125 3.38 -12.14 0.67
CA PHE A 125 4.35 -12.49 1.72
C PHE A 125 5.84 -12.40 1.30
N PRO A 126 6.76 -12.18 2.27
CA PRO A 126 8.19 -12.22 1.98
C PRO A 126 8.57 -13.61 1.42
N LEU A 127 9.29 -13.62 0.30
CA LEU A 127 9.77 -14.84 -0.39
C LEU A 127 10.62 -15.76 0.49
N ALA A 128 11.10 -15.25 1.63
CA ALA A 128 11.81 -15.99 2.64
C ALA A 128 11.26 -15.67 4.03
N ARG A 129 11.34 -16.65 4.94
CA ARG A 129 10.97 -16.46 6.34
C ARG A 129 11.77 -15.28 6.94
N PRO A 130 11.10 -14.30 7.58
CA PRO A 130 11.77 -13.23 8.29
C PRO A 130 12.71 -13.77 9.37
N SER A 131 13.82 -13.07 9.63
CA SER A 131 14.79 -13.44 10.67
C SER A 131 14.27 -13.03 12.06
N PRO A 132 14.04 -13.98 12.99
CA PRO A 132 13.59 -13.65 14.35
C PRO A 132 14.60 -12.78 15.11
N ALA A 133 15.90 -13.00 14.89
CA ALA A 133 16.95 -12.20 15.54
C ALA A 133 16.92 -10.74 15.06
N ARG A 134 16.69 -10.52 13.76
CA ARG A 134 16.51 -9.16 13.22
C ARG A 134 15.24 -8.52 13.76
N GLY A 135 14.14 -9.27 13.80
CA GLY A 135 12.87 -8.81 14.38
C GLY A 135 13.02 -8.39 15.84
N GLN A 136 13.72 -9.19 16.66
CA GLN A 136 13.99 -8.86 18.05
C GLN A 136 14.78 -7.56 18.21
N ALA A 137 15.79 -7.32 17.37
CA ALA A 137 16.57 -6.08 17.42
C ALA A 137 15.71 -4.84 17.10
N ILE A 138 14.86 -4.93 16.07
CA ILE A 138 13.94 -3.86 15.69
C ILE A 138 12.90 -3.61 16.79
N PHE A 139 12.30 -4.68 17.31
CA PHE A 139 11.27 -4.59 18.35
C PHE A 139 11.79 -3.88 19.61
N ARG A 140 13.01 -4.22 20.07
CA ARG A 140 13.65 -3.53 21.20
C ARG A 140 13.91 -2.05 20.92
N ALA A 141 14.34 -1.73 19.70
CA ALA A 141 14.69 -0.37 19.34
C ALA A 141 13.48 0.56 19.16
N SER A 142 12.32 0.02 18.77
CA SER A 142 11.19 0.85 18.31
C SER A 142 9.84 0.55 18.97
N CYS A 143 9.66 -0.62 19.59
CA CYS A 143 8.35 -1.09 20.06
C CYS A 143 8.30 -1.30 21.58
N ALA A 144 9.43 -1.69 22.19
CA ALA A 144 9.49 -2.07 23.61
C ALA A 144 9.16 -0.94 24.59
N GLY A 145 9.28 0.33 24.19
CA GLY A 145 8.87 1.48 25.02
C GLY A 145 7.40 1.42 25.42
N CYS A 146 6.52 1.12 24.46
CA CYS A 146 5.08 0.98 24.71
C CYS A 146 4.68 -0.46 25.03
N HIS A 147 5.24 -1.45 24.32
CA HIS A 147 4.79 -2.84 24.43
C HIS A 147 5.56 -3.68 25.46
N GLY A 148 6.65 -3.15 26.05
CA GLY A 148 7.52 -3.88 26.97
C GLY A 148 8.46 -4.86 26.27
N GLU A 149 9.55 -5.28 26.93
CA GLU A 149 10.59 -6.16 26.34
C GLU A 149 10.05 -7.51 25.83
N ARG A 150 8.95 -7.99 26.41
CA ARG A 150 8.30 -9.24 26.02
C ARG A 150 7.09 -9.05 25.12
N GLY A 151 6.72 -7.81 24.81
CA GLY A 151 5.50 -7.49 24.05
C GLY A 151 4.20 -7.66 24.84
N ALA A 152 4.24 -7.57 26.17
CA ALA A 152 3.06 -7.78 27.01
C ALA A 152 2.17 -6.54 27.20
N GLY A 153 2.43 -5.46 26.44
CA GLY A 153 1.70 -4.19 26.58
C GLY A 153 2.02 -3.44 27.87
N ASP A 154 3.11 -3.82 28.56
CA ASP A 154 3.52 -3.34 29.88
C ASP A 154 4.78 -2.48 29.82
N GLY A 155 5.03 -1.84 28.68
CA GLY A 155 6.18 -0.96 28.49
C GLY A 155 6.14 0.27 29.40
N PRO A 156 7.31 0.89 29.69
CA PRO A 156 7.37 2.07 30.55
C PRO A 156 6.48 3.23 30.07
N ASP A 157 6.23 3.33 28.77
CA ASP A 157 5.41 4.38 28.17
C ASP A 157 3.91 4.01 28.09
N ALA A 158 3.53 2.78 28.47
CA ALA A 158 2.16 2.27 28.34
C ALA A 158 1.15 2.95 29.28
N ALA A 159 1.61 3.45 30.43
CA ALA A 159 0.73 3.89 31.52
C ALA A 159 -0.19 5.08 31.16
N GLY A 160 0.17 5.86 30.13
CA GLY A 160 -0.59 7.04 29.69
C GLY A 160 -1.38 6.87 28.39
N LEU A 161 -1.40 5.67 27.80
CA LEU A 161 -2.00 5.43 26.49
C LEU A 161 -3.40 4.84 26.63
N GLU A 162 -4.37 5.44 25.93
CA GLU A 162 -5.71 4.91 25.74
C GLU A 162 -6.05 4.89 24.24
N PRO A 163 -6.32 3.71 23.64
CA PRO A 163 -6.32 2.39 24.28
C PRO A 163 -4.92 1.93 24.69
N LYS A 164 -4.85 1.04 25.67
CA LYS A 164 -3.59 0.41 26.09
C LYS A 164 -2.92 -0.33 24.93
N PRO A 165 -1.57 -0.36 24.87
CA PRO A 165 -0.86 -1.18 23.90
C PRO A 165 -1.28 -2.65 23.97
N ARG A 166 -1.44 -3.28 22.82
CA ARG A 166 -1.82 -4.69 22.70
C ARG A 166 -0.79 -5.61 23.37
N ASP A 167 -1.28 -6.62 24.10
CA ASP A 167 -0.48 -7.73 24.60
C ASP A 167 -0.30 -8.78 23.50
N PHE A 168 0.89 -8.82 22.91
CA PHE A 168 1.27 -9.81 21.88
C PHE A 168 1.60 -11.19 22.46
N THR A 169 1.62 -11.33 23.78
CA THR A 169 1.79 -12.62 24.45
C THR A 169 0.47 -13.36 24.65
N ASP A 170 -0.68 -12.70 24.43
CA ASP A 170 -1.99 -13.34 24.45
C ASP A 170 -2.17 -14.24 23.21
N PRO A 171 -2.15 -15.57 23.37
CA PRO A 171 -2.25 -16.47 22.25
C PRO A 171 -3.68 -16.56 21.70
N ALA A 172 -4.71 -16.17 22.46
CA ALA A 172 -6.09 -16.13 21.97
C ALA A 172 -6.28 -14.98 20.99
N PHE A 173 -5.69 -13.82 21.29
CA PHE A 173 -5.64 -12.68 20.39
C PHE A 173 -4.78 -12.98 19.16
N MET A 174 -3.49 -13.30 19.35
CA MET A 174 -2.53 -13.45 18.24
C MET A 174 -2.85 -14.57 17.24
N ARG A 175 -3.74 -15.51 17.57
CA ARG A 175 -4.22 -16.52 16.61
C ARG A 175 -5.26 -16.00 15.63
N GLN A 176 -5.87 -14.86 15.93
CA GLN A 176 -6.83 -14.18 15.07
C GLN A 176 -6.13 -13.20 14.11
N GLU A 177 -4.90 -12.81 14.43
CA GLU A 177 -4.08 -11.93 13.61
C GLU A 177 -3.25 -12.73 12.59
N THR A 178 -3.15 -12.22 11.37
CA THR A 178 -2.23 -12.74 10.35
C THR A 178 -1.25 -11.63 9.92
N PRO A 179 -0.09 -11.95 9.32
CA PRO A 179 0.80 -10.91 8.77
C PRO A 179 0.19 -10.10 7.61
N ALA A 180 -1.02 -10.44 7.18
CA ALA A 180 -1.78 -9.72 6.16
C ALA A 180 -2.81 -8.76 6.78
N ASP A 181 -3.01 -8.82 8.10
CA ASP A 181 -3.80 -7.88 8.90
C ASP A 181 -2.85 -6.91 9.64
#